data_AF-A0A960KS78-F1
#
_entry.id   AF-A0A960KS78-F1
#
_cell.length_a   1.000
_cell.length_b   1.000
_cell.length_c   1.000
_cell.angle_alpha   90.00
_cell.angle_beta   90.00
_cell.angle_gamma   90.00
#
_symmetry.space_group_name_H-M   'P 1'
#
loop_
_entity.id
_entity.type
_entity.pdbx_description
1 polymer ?
#
loop_
_entity_poly.entity_id
_entity_poly.type
_entity_poly.pdbx_seq_one_letter_code
_entity_poly.pdbx_strand_id
1 'polypeptide(L)'
;AARIAIPLLFWTVFYLLWAMLKGIRSGHPPLPGELAERVLAGVPHYHMWFLYMILPLYLVTPFLRRLVRATDRRVFGTATVSLLALAAGVTAIGYPEPVGRGSFLTLFLYYIPWFLLGYMLRTMPGNVNRTRTVPLALLTMATTAAGVHLLTLRLGLDSGLYFYDYLSITVILMSLAMVLFFRSLAWVPGTPALSRRLARLTLGVYLVHPVPLELLQHAGLDPLNVHPGIYIPTAFLLATGLSAVGVLVLQRIPILARVV
;
A
#
# COMPACT_ATOMS: atom_id res chain seq x y z
N ALA A 1 -2.21 16.09 -7.94
CA ALA A 1 -1.49 16.64 -6.78
C ALA A 1 -2.43 17.29 -5.75
N ALA A 2 -3.23 18.30 -6.11
CA ALA A 2 -4.03 19.09 -5.15
C ALA A 2 -4.95 18.28 -4.21
N ARG A 3 -5.55 17.16 -4.67
CA ARG A 3 -6.41 16.30 -3.83
C ARG A 3 -5.67 15.51 -2.76
N ILE A 4 -4.34 15.35 -2.88
CA ILE A 4 -3.52 14.59 -1.92
C ILE A 4 -2.69 15.53 -1.05
N ALA A 5 -2.33 16.73 -1.54
CA ALA A 5 -1.48 17.67 -0.81
C ALA A 5 -2.05 18.07 0.55
N ILE A 6 -3.35 18.36 0.63
CA ILE A 6 -4.00 18.77 1.89
C ILE A 6 -4.02 17.60 2.91
N PRO A 7 -4.52 16.39 2.57
CA PRO A 7 -4.39 15.23 3.45
C PRO A 7 -2.95 14.95 3.86
N LEU A 8 -2.00 14.98 2.91
CA LEU A 8 -0.59 14.70 3.18
C LEU A 8 -0.03 15.63 4.26
N LEU A 9 -0.20 16.95 4.11
CA LEU A 9 0.31 17.92 5.08
C LEU A 9 -0.32 17.74 6.46
N PHE A 10 -1.64 17.59 6.52
CA PHE A 10 -2.36 17.41 7.77
C PHE A 10 -1.90 16.14 8.50
N TRP A 11 -1.88 15.01 7.80
CA TRP A 11 -1.54 13.72 8.40
C TRP A 11 -0.06 13.60 8.73
N THR A 12 0.84 14.25 7.98
CA THR A 12 2.24 14.38 8.38
C THR A 12 2.34 15.06 9.75
N VAL A 13 1.73 16.23 9.93
CA VAL A 13 1.77 16.93 11.23
C VAL A 13 1.15 16.08 12.32
N PHE A 14 -0.03 15.50 12.07
CA PHE A 14 -0.71 14.63 13.02
C PHE A 14 0.18 13.47 13.49
N TYR A 15 0.85 12.77 12.56
CA TYR A 15 1.68 11.63 12.91
C TYR A 15 3.00 11.99 13.58
N LEU A 16 3.56 13.17 13.31
CA LEU A 16 4.70 13.68 14.08
C LEU A 16 4.29 13.99 15.51
N LEU A 17 3.12 14.61 15.72
CA LEU A 17 2.56 14.84 17.06
C LEU A 17 2.23 13.54 17.77
N TRP A 18 1.71 12.54 17.04
CA TRP A 18 1.44 11.21 17.57
C TRP A 18 2.74 10.51 18.02
N ALA A 19 3.80 10.58 17.21
CA ALA A 19 5.11 10.06 17.58
C ALA A 19 5.69 10.78 18.81
N MET A 20 5.56 12.10 18.88
CA MET A 20 5.97 12.90 20.04
C MET A 20 5.21 12.49 21.30
N LEU A 21 3.88 12.38 21.23
CA LEU A 21 3.04 11.95 22.35
C LEU A 21 3.44 10.56 22.86
N LYS A 22 3.66 9.60 21.95
CA LYS A 22 4.11 8.24 22.31
C LYS A 22 5.48 8.28 22.98
N GLY A 23 6.42 9.04 22.42
CA GLY A 23 7.76 9.19 22.98
C GLY A 23 7.76 9.83 24.37
N ILE A 24 6.95 10.85 24.60
CA ILE A 24 6.78 11.46 25.94
C ILE A 24 6.25 10.41 26.94
N ARG A 25 5.25 9.61 26.55
CA ARG A 25 4.69 8.57 27.42
C ARG A 25 5.65 7.43 27.72
N SER A 26 6.51 7.06 26.77
CA SER A 26 7.53 6.03 26.96
C SER A 26 8.83 6.55 27.59
N GLY A 27 8.91 7.85 27.91
CA GLY A 27 10.12 8.49 28.46
C GLY A 27 11.23 8.75 27.44
N HIS A 28 10.97 8.52 26.15
CA HIS A 28 11.92 8.67 25.05
C HIS A 28 11.31 9.54 23.92
N PRO A 29 11.12 10.85 24.15
CA PRO A 29 10.59 11.74 23.12
C PRO A 29 11.58 11.84 21.94
N PRO A 30 11.10 11.74 20.69
CA PRO A 30 11.97 11.87 19.52
C PRO A 30 12.56 13.29 19.44
N LEU A 31 13.83 13.38 19.08
CA LEU A 31 14.50 14.67 18.88
C LEU A 31 13.94 15.38 17.63
N PRO A 32 13.99 16.72 17.55
CA PRO A 32 13.57 17.45 16.35
C PRO A 32 14.27 17.00 15.06
N GLY A 33 15.55 16.60 15.16
CA GLY A 33 16.32 16.06 14.03
C GLY A 33 15.75 14.75 13.49
N GLU A 34 15.34 13.83 14.37
CA GLU A 34 14.71 12.56 13.98
C GLU A 34 13.35 12.80 13.31
N LEU A 35 12.57 13.75 13.82
CA LEU A 35 11.30 14.13 13.20
C LEU A 35 11.51 14.71 11.80
N ALA A 36 12.53 15.54 11.62
CA ALA A 36 12.90 16.07 10.31
C ALA A 36 13.35 14.95 9.35
N GLU A 37 14.20 14.03 9.83
CA GLU A 37 14.65 12.88 9.04
C GLU A 37 13.48 12.02 8.56
N ARG A 38 12.50 11.73 9.42
CA ARG A 38 11.27 10.99 9.03
C ARG A 38 10.51 11.69 7.91
N VAL A 39 10.41 13.02 7.95
CA VAL A 39 9.74 13.79 6.88
C VAL A 39 10.55 13.76 5.58
N LEU A 40 11.88 13.90 5.66
CA LEU A 40 12.76 13.87 4.49
C LEU A 40 12.83 12.49 3.83
N ALA A 41 12.80 11.43 4.62
CA ALA A 41 12.65 10.05 4.16
C ALA A 41 11.26 9.79 3.57
N GLY A 42 10.27 10.62 3.92
CA GLY A 42 8.87 10.49 3.50
C GLY A 42 8.09 9.46 4.31
N VAL A 43 8.54 9.15 5.52
CA VAL A 43 7.93 8.17 6.43
C VAL A 43 7.69 8.80 7.82
N PRO A 44 6.85 9.86 7.92
CA PRO A 44 6.47 10.40 9.23
C PRO A 44 5.77 9.35 10.11
N HIS A 45 5.12 8.36 9.47
CA HIS A 45 4.66 7.13 10.09
C HIS A 45 4.74 5.96 9.10
N TYR A 46 4.74 4.72 9.60
CA TYR A 46 5.12 3.52 8.82
C TYR A 46 4.29 3.29 7.54
N HIS A 47 3.04 3.76 7.49
CA HIS A 47 2.17 3.59 6.33
C HIS A 47 2.18 4.81 5.38
N MET A 48 2.66 5.98 5.84
CA MET A 48 2.58 7.26 5.11
C MET A 48 3.47 7.33 3.87
N TRP A 49 4.47 6.45 3.76
CA TRP A 49 5.41 6.38 2.63
C TRP A 49 4.72 6.38 1.27
N PHE A 50 3.55 5.75 1.16
CA PHE A 50 2.81 5.68 -0.09
C PHE A 50 2.26 7.04 -0.54
N LEU A 51 1.77 7.91 0.38
CA LEU A 51 1.35 9.27 0.00
C LEU A 51 2.55 10.14 -0.42
N TYR A 52 3.69 9.97 0.22
CA TYR A 52 4.91 10.66 -0.16
C TYR A 52 5.41 10.21 -1.53
N MET A 53 5.41 8.90 -1.78
CA MET A 53 5.81 8.30 -3.06
C MET A 53 4.88 8.70 -4.21
N ILE A 54 3.56 8.73 -4.01
CA ILE A 54 2.61 9.02 -5.08
C ILE A 54 2.65 10.50 -5.51
N LEU A 55 3.14 11.41 -4.67
CA LEU A 55 3.22 12.83 -4.97
C LEU A 55 4.10 13.14 -6.21
N PRO A 56 5.41 12.80 -6.24
CA PRO A 56 6.25 12.98 -7.43
C PRO A 56 5.76 12.14 -8.61
N LEU A 57 5.19 10.95 -8.37
CA LEU A 57 4.57 10.14 -9.43
C LEU A 57 3.43 10.92 -10.14
N TYR A 58 2.62 11.65 -9.38
CA TYR A 58 1.56 12.51 -9.92
C TYR A 58 2.11 13.75 -10.63
N LEU A 59 3.26 14.28 -10.21
CA LEU A 59 3.92 15.38 -10.90
C LEU A 59 4.43 14.94 -12.28
N VAL A 60 4.98 13.73 -12.41
CA VAL A 60 5.44 13.18 -13.70
C VAL A 60 4.33 12.58 -14.56
N THR A 61 3.13 12.37 -14.00
CA THR A 61 2.00 11.75 -14.71
C THR A 61 1.63 12.42 -16.04
N PRO A 62 1.64 13.77 -16.20
CA PRO A 62 1.39 14.40 -17.50
C PRO A 62 2.39 13.97 -18.58
N PHE A 63 3.66 13.79 -18.21
CA PHE A 63 4.69 13.27 -19.10
C PHE A 63 4.44 11.79 -19.44
N LEU A 64 4.20 10.95 -18.43
CA LEU A 64 3.87 9.53 -18.64
C LEU A 64 2.64 9.37 -19.54
N ARG A 65 1.62 10.23 -19.40
CA ARG A 65 0.44 10.23 -20.27
C ARG A 65 0.78 10.51 -21.73
N ARG A 66 1.72 11.43 -22.00
CA ARG A 66 2.18 11.69 -23.38
C ARG A 66 2.92 10.48 -23.93
N LEU A 67 3.82 9.88 -23.15
CA LEU A 67 4.56 8.68 -23.52
C LEU A 67 3.64 7.52 -23.91
N VAL A 68 2.61 7.27 -23.08
CA VAL A 68 1.62 6.20 -23.32
C VAL A 68 0.82 6.45 -24.61
N ARG A 69 0.49 7.71 -24.92
CA ARG A 69 -0.26 8.05 -26.15
C ARG A 69 0.59 7.98 -27.42
N ALA A 70 1.90 8.20 -27.29
CA ALA A 70 2.83 8.19 -28.41
C ALA A 70 3.36 6.78 -28.75
N THR A 71 3.05 5.77 -27.92
CA THR A 71 3.60 4.42 -28.03
C THR A 71 2.51 3.41 -28.42
N ASP A 72 2.83 2.45 -29.29
CA ASP A 72 1.94 1.31 -29.57
C ASP A 72 1.66 0.48 -28.31
N ARG A 73 0.49 -0.15 -28.26
CA ARG A 73 0.04 -0.90 -27.08
C ARG A 73 0.92 -2.10 -26.76
N ARG A 74 1.49 -2.78 -27.76
CA ARG A 74 2.43 -3.90 -27.53
C ARG A 74 3.73 -3.38 -26.96
N VAL A 75 4.30 -2.32 -27.56
CA VAL A 75 5.54 -1.70 -27.07
C VAL A 75 5.38 -1.19 -25.63
N PHE A 76 4.26 -0.52 -25.34
CA PHE A 76 3.94 -0.07 -24.00
C PHE A 76 3.83 -1.22 -23.00
N GLY A 77 3.19 -2.34 -23.41
CA GLY A 77 3.09 -3.54 -22.59
C GLY A 77 4.45 -4.18 -22.31
N THR A 78 5.27 -4.36 -23.34
CA THR A 78 6.64 -4.88 -23.20
C THR A 78 7.46 -3.98 -22.27
N ALA A 79 7.46 -2.66 -22.49
CA ALA A 79 8.18 -1.72 -21.64
C ALA A 79 7.73 -1.80 -20.17
N THR A 80 6.42 -1.90 -19.91
CA THR A 80 5.87 -2.01 -18.56
C THR A 80 6.33 -3.30 -17.87
N VAL A 81 6.27 -4.44 -18.56
CA VAL A 81 6.72 -5.74 -18.02
C VAL A 81 8.24 -5.75 -17.82
N SER A 82 9.01 -5.21 -18.77
CA SER A 82 10.47 -5.10 -18.65
C SER A 82 10.88 -4.22 -17.47
N LEU A 83 10.21 -3.08 -17.25
CA LEU A 83 10.46 -2.22 -16.10
C LEU A 83 10.06 -2.89 -14.78
N LEU A 84 8.95 -3.64 -14.74
CA LEU A 84 8.60 -4.46 -13.57
C LEU A 84 9.66 -5.52 -13.29
N ALA A 85 10.11 -6.25 -14.32
CA ALA A 85 11.13 -7.28 -14.19
C ALA A 85 12.46 -6.69 -13.71
N LEU A 86 12.85 -5.52 -14.22
CA LEU A 86 14.04 -4.80 -13.76
C LEU A 86 13.89 -4.35 -12.31
N ALA A 87 12.76 -3.75 -11.93
CA ALA A 87 12.51 -3.33 -10.55
C ALA A 87 12.50 -4.53 -9.58
N ALA A 88 11.97 -5.66 -10.00
CA ALA A 88 12.02 -6.92 -9.26
C ALA A 88 13.46 -7.46 -9.13
N GLY A 89 14.23 -7.44 -10.21
CA GLY A 89 15.64 -7.85 -10.21
C GLY A 89 16.50 -6.99 -9.30
N VAL A 90 16.36 -5.66 -9.37
CA VAL A 90 17.06 -4.73 -8.47
C VAL A 90 16.66 -4.96 -7.02
N THR A 91 15.37 -5.19 -6.76
CA THR A 91 14.88 -5.51 -5.40
C THR A 91 15.46 -6.83 -4.90
N ALA A 92 15.53 -7.86 -5.74
CA ALA A 92 16.07 -9.17 -5.37
C ALA A 92 17.57 -9.12 -5.08
N ILE A 93 18.34 -8.37 -5.89
CA ILE A 93 19.80 -8.22 -5.72
C ILE A 93 20.13 -7.37 -4.49
N GLY A 94 19.35 -6.31 -4.24
CA GLY A 94 19.59 -5.38 -3.14
C GLY A 94 18.96 -5.77 -1.81
N TYR A 95 18.23 -6.88 -1.71
CA TYR A 95 17.54 -7.26 -0.48
C TYR A 95 18.53 -7.66 0.64
N PRO A 96 18.33 -7.27 1.93
CA PRO A 96 17.20 -6.55 2.52
C PRO A 96 17.27 -5.02 2.48
N GLU A 97 18.34 -4.44 1.92
CA GLU A 97 18.59 -3.00 1.86
C GLU A 97 18.53 -2.47 0.41
N PRO A 98 17.34 -2.41 -0.23
CA PRO A 98 17.23 -2.07 -1.64
C PRO A 98 17.83 -0.70 -1.96
N VAL A 99 18.80 -0.71 -2.88
CA VAL A 99 19.46 0.48 -3.40
C VAL A 99 18.43 1.50 -3.88
N GLY A 100 18.58 2.76 -3.45
CA GLY A 100 17.79 3.90 -3.96
C GLY A 100 16.42 4.12 -3.31
N ARG A 101 16.06 3.39 -2.25
CA ARG A 101 14.82 3.60 -1.48
C ARG A 101 14.95 4.59 -0.30
N GLY A 102 16.10 5.24 -0.12
CA GLY A 102 16.37 6.16 1.01
C GLY A 102 15.61 7.49 1.00
N SER A 103 14.94 7.84 -0.11
CA SER A 103 14.07 9.03 -0.18
C SER A 103 12.85 8.76 -1.04
N PHE A 104 11.70 9.34 -0.64
CA PHE A 104 10.48 9.30 -1.46
C PHE A 104 10.66 9.92 -2.86
N LEU A 105 11.63 10.83 -3.02
CA LEU A 105 11.96 11.47 -4.30
C LEU A 105 12.64 10.52 -5.29
N THR A 106 13.24 9.43 -4.84
CA THR A 106 13.79 8.39 -5.72
C THR A 106 12.90 7.15 -5.74
N LEU A 107 12.22 6.87 -4.63
CA LEU A 107 11.34 5.72 -4.47
C LEU A 107 10.27 5.62 -5.56
N PHE A 108 9.68 6.75 -5.98
CA PHE A 108 8.61 6.75 -6.98
C PHE A 108 9.03 6.16 -8.32
N LEU A 109 10.32 6.23 -8.69
CA LEU A 109 10.86 5.70 -9.95
C LEU A 109 10.61 4.18 -10.03
N TYR A 110 10.79 3.47 -8.91
CA TYR A 110 10.56 2.03 -8.81
C TYR A 110 9.08 1.65 -8.93
N TYR A 111 8.16 2.60 -8.66
CA TYR A 111 6.71 2.39 -8.71
C TYR A 111 6.06 2.93 -9.99
N ILE A 112 6.81 3.58 -10.89
CA ILE A 112 6.34 3.90 -12.26
C ILE A 112 5.75 2.66 -12.96
N PRO A 113 6.43 1.50 -13.01
CA PRO A 113 5.90 0.36 -13.73
C PRO A 113 4.62 -0.21 -13.11
N TRP A 114 4.45 -0.11 -11.79
CA TRP A 114 3.17 -0.39 -11.12
C TRP A 114 2.04 0.52 -11.59
N PHE A 115 2.34 1.82 -11.71
CA PHE A 115 1.39 2.82 -12.18
C PHE A 115 0.96 2.59 -13.64
N LEU A 116 1.92 2.24 -14.50
CA LEU A 116 1.67 1.89 -15.91
C LEU A 116 0.87 0.59 -16.03
N LEU A 117 1.19 -0.44 -15.23
CA LEU A 117 0.43 -1.69 -15.18
C LEU A 117 -1.03 -1.43 -14.77
N GLY A 118 -1.27 -0.57 -13.78
CA GLY A 118 -2.62 -0.17 -13.38
C GLY A 118 -3.43 0.44 -14.54
N TYR A 119 -2.80 1.29 -15.36
CA TYR A 119 -3.43 1.83 -16.57
C TYR A 119 -3.72 0.74 -17.62
N MET A 120 -2.78 -0.20 -17.85
CA MET A 120 -3.00 -1.33 -18.74
C MET A 120 -4.20 -2.17 -18.31
N LEU A 121 -4.30 -2.51 -17.02
CA LEU A 121 -5.39 -3.31 -16.47
C LEU A 121 -6.73 -2.60 -16.55
N ARG A 122 -6.75 -1.27 -16.35
CA ARG A 122 -7.95 -0.45 -16.48
C ARG A 122 -8.46 -0.37 -17.92
N THR A 123 -7.56 -0.29 -18.90
CA THR A 123 -7.88 -0.14 -20.33
C THR A 123 -7.94 -1.47 -21.09
N MET A 124 -7.65 -2.58 -20.41
CA MET A 124 -7.73 -3.92 -20.98
C MET A 124 -9.19 -4.21 -21.41
N PRO A 125 -9.44 -4.60 -22.67
CA PRO A 125 -10.77 -4.97 -23.13
C PRO A 125 -11.13 -6.40 -22.70
N GLY A 126 -12.42 -6.72 -22.70
CA GLY A 126 -12.94 -8.08 -22.53
C GLY A 126 -13.29 -8.47 -21.09
N ASN A 127 -14.09 -9.53 -20.97
CA ASN A 127 -14.44 -10.12 -19.68
C ASN A 127 -13.33 -11.04 -19.21
N VAL A 128 -13.10 -11.04 -17.90
CA VAL A 128 -12.08 -11.89 -17.28
C VAL A 128 -12.74 -13.17 -16.79
N ASN A 129 -12.21 -14.32 -17.21
CA ASN A 129 -12.79 -15.62 -16.87
C ASN A 129 -12.47 -16.01 -15.41
N ARG A 130 -13.52 -16.05 -14.57
CA ARG A 130 -13.44 -16.42 -13.15
C ARG A 130 -12.84 -17.81 -12.92
N THR A 131 -13.11 -18.79 -13.79
CA THR A 131 -12.60 -20.15 -13.61
C THR A 131 -11.08 -20.24 -13.75
N ARG A 132 -10.45 -19.25 -14.39
CA ARG A 132 -8.99 -19.14 -14.51
C ARG A 132 -8.38 -18.23 -13.45
N THR A 133 -9.06 -17.13 -13.09
CA THR A 133 -8.49 -16.14 -12.17
C THR A 133 -8.55 -16.54 -10.71
N VAL A 134 -9.58 -17.27 -10.28
CA VAL A 134 -9.68 -17.78 -8.90
C VAL A 134 -8.50 -18.71 -8.57
N PRO A 135 -8.25 -19.81 -9.33
CA PRO A 135 -7.12 -20.68 -9.02
C PRO A 135 -5.78 -19.97 -9.17
N LEU A 136 -5.64 -19.03 -10.12
CA LEU A 136 -4.42 -18.24 -10.27
C LEU A 136 -4.16 -17.35 -9.05
N ALA A 137 -5.18 -16.68 -8.51
CA ALA A 137 -5.07 -15.84 -7.31
C ALA A 137 -4.72 -16.69 -6.08
N LEU A 138 -5.38 -17.84 -5.91
CA LEU A 138 -5.08 -18.76 -4.81
C LEU A 138 -3.67 -19.35 -4.93
N LEU A 139 -3.26 -19.76 -6.13
CA LEU A 139 -1.94 -20.31 -6.39
C LEU A 139 -0.85 -19.29 -6.07
N THR A 140 -0.95 -18.07 -6.62
CA THR A 140 0.06 -17.02 -6.39
C THR A 140 0.12 -16.58 -4.93
N MET A 141 -1.02 -16.53 -4.23
CA MET A 141 -1.07 -16.27 -2.79
C MET A 141 -0.41 -17.40 -1.99
N ALA A 142 -0.69 -18.67 -2.32
CA ALA A 142 -0.08 -19.82 -1.68
C ALA A 142 1.44 -19.88 -1.94
N THR A 143 1.88 -19.60 -3.17
CA THR A 143 3.32 -19.52 -3.51
C THR A 143 4.01 -18.40 -2.73
N THR A 144 3.37 -17.25 -2.57
CA THR A 144 3.89 -16.14 -1.77
C THR A 144 4.05 -16.55 -0.31
N ALA A 145 2.99 -17.11 0.30
CA ALA A 145 3.00 -17.56 1.69
C ALA A 145 4.02 -18.68 1.94
N ALA A 146 4.08 -19.66 1.04
CA ALA A 146 5.06 -20.75 1.10
C ALA A 146 6.49 -20.22 0.92
N GLY A 147 6.72 -19.27 0.02
CA GLY A 147 8.01 -18.63 -0.17
C GLY A 147 8.51 -17.94 1.09
N VAL A 148 7.65 -17.11 1.71
CA VAL A 148 7.96 -16.47 3.00
C VAL A 148 8.29 -17.52 4.06
N HIS A 149 7.42 -18.51 4.25
CA HIS A 149 7.58 -19.52 5.29
C HIS A 149 8.83 -20.38 5.11
N LEU A 150 9.01 -20.98 3.93
CA LEU A 150 10.09 -21.92 3.66
C LEU A 150 11.46 -21.25 3.67
N LEU A 151 11.59 -20.04 3.13
CA LEU A 151 12.87 -19.32 3.17
C LEU A 151 13.17 -18.76 4.56
N THR A 152 12.15 -18.33 5.30
CA THR A 152 12.33 -17.95 6.71
C THR A 152 12.95 -19.10 7.51
N LEU A 153 12.42 -20.31 7.34
CA LEU A 153 12.93 -21.50 8.04
C LEU A 153 14.34 -21.91 7.62
N ARG A 154 14.73 -21.66 6.36
CA ARG A 154 16.01 -22.14 5.81
C ARG A 154 17.14 -21.12 5.90
N LEU A 155 16.84 -19.84 5.69
CA LEU A 155 17.81 -18.78 5.47
C LEU A 155 17.62 -17.59 6.43
N GLY A 156 16.60 -17.64 7.29
CA GLY A 156 16.28 -16.57 8.23
C GLY A 156 15.20 -15.61 7.72
N LEU A 157 14.68 -14.81 8.65
CA LEU A 157 13.51 -13.94 8.44
C LEU A 157 13.68 -12.98 7.26
N ASP A 158 14.84 -12.34 7.14
CA ASP A 158 15.09 -11.38 6.07
C ASP A 158 14.91 -12.04 4.69
N SER A 159 15.55 -13.18 4.44
CA SER A 159 15.40 -13.89 3.16
C SER A 159 13.96 -14.31 2.87
N GLY A 160 13.19 -14.66 3.90
CA GLY A 160 11.75 -14.93 3.76
C GLY A 160 10.95 -13.68 3.40
N LEU A 161 11.25 -12.54 4.03
CA LEU A 161 10.54 -11.28 3.83
C LEU A 161 10.72 -10.68 2.43
N TYR A 162 11.73 -11.09 1.64
CA TYR A 162 11.79 -10.76 0.22
C TYR A 162 10.51 -11.16 -0.51
N PHE A 163 9.95 -12.34 -0.23
CA PHE A 163 8.71 -12.82 -0.86
C PHE A 163 7.48 -11.99 -0.46
N TYR A 164 7.60 -11.15 0.55
CA TYR A 164 6.57 -10.22 1.00
C TYR A 164 6.79 -8.77 0.50
N ASP A 165 7.93 -8.47 -0.12
CA ASP A 165 8.23 -7.13 -0.66
C ASP A 165 7.33 -6.81 -1.87
N TYR A 166 6.89 -5.55 -1.95
CA TYR A 166 6.00 -5.05 -3.00
C TYR A 166 6.53 -5.26 -4.42
N LEU A 167 7.85 -5.27 -4.62
CA LEU A 167 8.47 -5.45 -5.93
C LEU A 167 9.03 -6.87 -6.13
N SER A 168 8.78 -7.78 -5.19
CA SER A 168 9.11 -9.20 -5.39
C SER A 168 8.30 -9.80 -6.53
N ILE A 169 8.89 -10.79 -7.20
CA ILE A 169 8.23 -11.48 -8.32
C ILE A 169 6.91 -12.12 -7.87
N THR A 170 6.87 -12.68 -6.66
CA THR A 170 5.68 -13.31 -6.11
C THR A 170 4.56 -12.32 -5.84
N VAL A 171 4.86 -11.16 -5.23
CA VAL A 171 3.87 -10.11 -5.01
C VAL A 171 3.41 -9.46 -6.31
N ILE A 172 4.28 -9.33 -7.31
CA ILE A 172 3.90 -8.86 -8.65
C ILE A 172 2.83 -9.77 -9.27
N LEU A 173 3.09 -11.08 -9.29
CA LEU A 173 2.17 -12.06 -9.84
C LEU A 173 0.88 -12.16 -9.02
N MET A 174 0.98 -12.14 -7.68
CA MET A 174 -0.17 -12.16 -6.78
C MET A 174 -1.07 -10.94 -6.97
N SER A 175 -0.49 -9.74 -7.08
CA SER A 175 -1.25 -8.50 -7.29
C SER A 175 -1.98 -8.51 -8.64
N LEU A 176 -1.31 -8.97 -9.70
CA LEU A 176 -1.93 -9.10 -11.03
C LEU A 176 -3.10 -10.10 -10.99
N ALA A 177 -2.88 -11.29 -10.40
CA ALA A 177 -3.91 -12.31 -10.26
C ALA A 177 -5.11 -11.81 -9.43
N MET A 178 -4.85 -11.08 -8.34
CA MET A 178 -5.87 -10.54 -7.47
C MET A 178 -6.72 -9.46 -8.17
N VAL A 179 -6.10 -8.55 -8.92
CA VAL A 179 -6.85 -7.54 -9.71
C VAL A 179 -7.72 -8.21 -10.77
N LEU A 180 -7.19 -9.22 -11.47
CA LEU A 180 -7.96 -9.99 -12.45
C LEU A 180 -9.09 -10.78 -11.79
N PHE A 181 -8.88 -11.35 -10.60
CA PHE A 181 -9.93 -11.97 -9.80
C PHE A 181 -11.04 -10.98 -9.45
N PHE A 182 -10.74 -9.81 -8.89
CA PHE A 182 -11.76 -8.80 -8.59
C PHE A 182 -12.48 -8.30 -9.83
N ARG A 183 -11.78 -8.17 -10.96
CA ARG A 183 -12.41 -7.83 -12.24
C ARG A 183 -13.35 -8.93 -12.74
N SER A 184 -13.04 -10.21 -12.48
CA SER A 184 -13.95 -11.32 -12.77
C SER A 184 -15.20 -11.36 -11.89
N LEU A 185 -15.16 -10.67 -10.73
CA LEU A 185 -16.30 -10.52 -9.81
C LEU A 185 -17.20 -9.32 -10.14
N ALA A 186 -16.86 -8.49 -11.15
CA ALA A 186 -17.52 -7.22 -11.44
C ALA A 186 -19.02 -7.30 -11.84
N TRP A 187 -19.64 -8.49 -11.76
CA TRP A 187 -21.06 -8.73 -12.04
C TRP A 187 -21.87 -9.23 -10.83
N VAL A 188 -21.40 -9.16 -9.57
CA VAL A 188 -22.27 -9.53 -8.44
C VAL A 188 -23.42 -8.49 -8.30
N PRO A 189 -24.68 -8.84 -8.65
CA PRO A 189 -25.78 -7.87 -8.68
C PRO A 189 -26.11 -7.36 -7.26
N GLY A 190 -26.38 -6.06 -7.11
CA GLY A 190 -26.81 -5.44 -5.83
C GLY A 190 -25.76 -4.61 -5.07
N THR A 191 -24.49 -4.64 -5.48
CA THR A 191 -23.35 -4.01 -4.77
C THR A 191 -22.82 -2.64 -5.28
N PRO A 192 -23.19 -2.06 -6.46
CA PRO A 192 -22.55 -0.83 -6.93
C PRO A 192 -22.67 0.36 -5.99
N ALA A 193 -23.82 0.50 -5.31
CA ALA A 193 -24.04 1.58 -4.36
C ALA A 193 -23.16 1.41 -3.10
N LEU A 194 -23.09 0.19 -2.55
CA LEU A 194 -22.25 -0.12 -1.40
C LEU A 194 -20.77 0.01 -1.75
N SER A 195 -20.34 -0.52 -2.89
CA SER A 195 -18.97 -0.37 -3.38
C SER A 195 -18.57 1.09 -3.55
N ARG A 196 -19.43 1.92 -4.16
CA ARG A 196 -19.21 3.37 -4.25
C ARG A 196 -19.17 4.06 -2.88
N ARG A 197 -19.91 3.57 -1.89
CA ARG A 197 -19.91 4.11 -0.53
C ARG A 197 -18.63 3.76 0.20
N LEU A 198 -18.22 2.49 0.18
CA LEU A 198 -16.97 2.01 0.77
C LEU A 198 -15.74 2.63 0.10
N ALA A 199 -15.76 2.78 -1.22
CA ALA A 199 -14.68 3.40 -1.99
C ALA A 199 -14.42 4.87 -1.59
N ARG A 200 -15.40 5.58 -1.03
CA ARG A 200 -15.20 6.94 -0.52
C ARG A 200 -14.55 6.98 0.86
N LEU A 201 -14.55 5.86 1.59
CA LEU A 201 -13.97 5.75 2.92
C LEU A 201 -12.52 5.24 2.88
N THR A 202 -12.06 4.65 1.76
CA THR A 202 -10.78 3.95 1.71
C THR A 202 -9.58 4.84 2.04
N LEU A 203 -9.54 6.07 1.51
CA LEU A 203 -8.46 7.02 1.79
C LEU A 203 -8.43 7.41 3.27
N GLY A 204 -9.57 7.85 3.82
CA GLY A 204 -9.69 8.17 5.23
C GLY A 204 -9.35 6.98 6.14
N VAL A 205 -9.83 5.77 5.84
CA VAL A 205 -9.52 4.57 6.63
C VAL A 205 -8.04 4.27 6.58
N TYR A 206 -7.44 4.33 5.39
CA TYR A 206 -6.00 4.18 5.24
C TYR A 206 -5.21 5.20 6.06
N LEU A 207 -5.68 6.43 6.19
CA LEU A 207 -5.03 7.48 6.99
C LEU A 207 -5.26 7.33 8.50
N VAL A 208 -6.40 6.80 8.93
CA VAL A 208 -6.79 6.72 10.35
C VAL A 208 -6.37 5.39 11.01
N HIS A 209 -6.33 4.28 10.25
CA HIS A 209 -6.20 2.92 10.80
C HIS A 209 -5.03 2.62 11.74
N PRO A 210 -3.86 3.27 11.65
CA PRO A 210 -2.79 3.03 12.61
C PRO A 210 -3.17 3.41 14.03
N VAL A 211 -3.99 4.45 14.22
CA VAL A 211 -4.37 4.90 15.57
C VAL A 211 -5.21 3.84 16.28
N PRO A 212 -6.36 3.37 15.74
CA PRO A 212 -7.08 2.24 16.35
C PRO A 212 -6.21 0.99 16.48
N LEU A 213 -5.39 0.66 15.48
CA LEU A 213 -4.56 -0.54 15.52
C LEU A 213 -3.55 -0.49 16.68
N GLU A 214 -2.83 0.62 16.84
CA GLU A 214 -1.88 0.80 17.94
C GLU A 214 -2.61 0.83 19.29
N LEU A 215 -3.78 1.48 19.40
CA LEU A 215 -4.56 1.48 20.64
C LEU A 215 -5.02 0.06 21.03
N LEU A 216 -5.44 -0.75 20.07
CA LEU A 216 -5.80 -2.16 20.30
C LEU A 216 -4.58 -2.97 20.79
N GLN A 217 -3.41 -2.73 20.21
CA GLN A 217 -2.16 -3.36 20.66
C GLN A 217 -1.80 -2.96 22.10
N HIS A 218 -1.93 -1.67 22.45
CA HIS A 218 -1.72 -1.22 23.84
C HIS A 218 -2.76 -1.79 24.81
N ALA A 219 -3.95 -2.13 24.34
CA ALA A 219 -4.99 -2.80 25.12
C ALA A 219 -4.80 -4.32 25.25
N GLY A 220 -3.72 -4.88 24.70
CA GLY A 220 -3.37 -6.31 24.79
C GLY A 220 -3.85 -7.16 23.60
N LEU A 221 -4.44 -6.56 22.56
CA LEU A 221 -4.67 -7.24 21.28
C LEU A 221 -3.42 -7.06 20.42
N ASP A 222 -2.39 -7.85 20.69
CA ASP A 222 -1.11 -7.81 20.00
C ASP A 222 -0.68 -9.22 19.55
N PRO A 223 0.19 -9.33 18.52
CA PRO A 223 0.56 -10.61 17.94
C PRO A 223 1.47 -11.47 18.82
N LEU A 224 2.02 -10.94 19.91
CA LEU A 224 2.86 -11.70 20.85
C LEU A 224 2.01 -12.42 21.91
N ASN A 225 0.90 -11.81 22.31
CA ASN A 225 0.03 -12.33 23.36
C ASN A 225 -1.19 -13.10 22.83
N VAL A 226 -1.60 -12.86 21.58
CA VAL A 226 -2.80 -13.49 20.99
C VAL A 226 -2.42 -14.32 19.77
N HIS A 227 -2.94 -15.55 19.70
CA HIS A 227 -2.70 -16.46 18.58
C HIS A 227 -3.02 -15.76 17.23
N PRO A 228 -2.12 -15.80 16.22
CA PRO A 228 -2.28 -15.04 14.98
C PRO A 228 -3.60 -15.27 14.24
N GLY A 229 -4.13 -16.50 14.28
CA GLY A 229 -5.42 -16.84 13.67
C GLY A 229 -6.64 -16.13 14.30
N ILE A 230 -6.51 -15.62 15.52
CA ILE A 230 -7.54 -14.82 16.21
C ILE A 230 -7.18 -13.34 16.12
N TYR A 231 -5.91 -13.00 16.37
CA TYR A 231 -5.41 -11.64 16.34
C TYR A 231 -5.68 -10.97 14.98
N ILE A 232 -5.28 -11.60 13.87
CA ILE A 232 -5.36 -10.97 12.54
C ILE A 232 -6.81 -10.64 12.16
N PRO A 233 -7.79 -11.57 12.20
CA PRO A 233 -9.18 -11.23 11.85
C PRO A 233 -9.77 -10.20 12.81
N THR A 234 -9.51 -10.33 14.11
CA THR A 234 -10.07 -9.42 15.14
C THR A 234 -9.52 -8.01 14.98
N ALA A 235 -8.20 -7.86 14.87
CA ALA A 235 -7.55 -6.58 14.66
C ALA A 235 -7.99 -5.94 13.34
N PHE A 236 -8.11 -6.72 12.25
CA PHE A 236 -8.61 -6.23 10.97
C PHE A 236 -10.03 -5.66 11.08
N LEU A 237 -10.96 -6.41 11.68
CA LEU A 237 -12.36 -5.99 11.81
C LEU A 237 -12.50 -4.77 12.72
N LEU A 238 -11.83 -4.77 13.88
CA LEU A 238 -11.90 -3.66 14.83
C LEU A 238 -11.21 -2.41 14.29
N ALA A 239 -9.98 -2.51 13.80
CA ALA A 239 -9.25 -1.35 13.28
C ALA A 239 -9.97 -0.75 12.07
N THR A 240 -10.48 -1.57 11.14
CA THR A 240 -11.25 -1.08 9.98
C THR A 240 -12.58 -0.47 10.41
N GLY A 241 -13.33 -1.12 11.31
CA GLY A 241 -14.61 -0.63 11.80
C GLY A 241 -14.49 0.70 12.54
N LEU A 242 -13.56 0.79 13.50
CA LEU A 242 -13.26 2.01 14.25
C LEU A 242 -12.79 3.13 13.32
N SER A 243 -11.94 2.81 12.34
CA SER A 243 -11.49 3.78 11.34
C SER A 243 -12.63 4.28 10.47
N ALA A 244 -13.52 3.40 10.01
CA ALA A 244 -14.67 3.78 9.19
C ALA A 244 -15.61 4.71 9.97
N VAL A 245 -15.88 4.39 11.25
CA VAL A 245 -16.66 5.27 12.13
C VAL A 245 -15.96 6.62 12.32
N GLY A 246 -14.66 6.62 12.61
CA GLY A 246 -13.86 7.84 12.75
C GLY A 246 -13.89 8.71 11.50
N VAL A 247 -13.73 8.13 10.31
CA VAL A 247 -13.82 8.83 9.02
C VAL A 247 -15.21 9.42 8.81
N LEU A 248 -16.28 8.67 9.11
CA LEU A 248 -17.64 9.17 9.00
C LEU A 248 -17.89 10.38 9.92
N VAL A 249 -17.31 10.40 11.11
CA VAL A 249 -17.36 11.54 12.04
C VAL A 249 -16.56 12.73 11.49
N LEU A 250 -15.33 12.51 11.02
CA LEU A 250 -14.48 13.55 10.44
C LEU A 250 -15.14 14.20 9.22
N GLN A 251 -15.85 13.42 8.39
CA GLN A 251 -16.60 13.91 7.24
C GLN A 251 -17.78 14.82 7.61
N ARG A 252 -18.28 14.78 8.86
CA ARG A 252 -19.32 15.73 9.33
C ARG A 252 -18.77 17.11 9.65
N ILE A 253 -17.44 17.24 9.82
CA ILE A 253 -16.79 18.50 10.15
C ILE A 253 -16.22 19.08 8.84
N PRO A 254 -16.75 20.22 8.32
CA PRO A 254 -16.43 20.69 6.96
C PRO A 254 -14.93 20.91 6.68
N ILE A 255 -14.16 21.30 7.71
CA ILE A 255 -12.72 21.51 7.60
C ILE A 255 -11.98 20.17 7.50
N LEU A 256 -12.36 19.19 8.33
CA LEU A 256 -11.70 17.88 8.40
C LEU A 256 -12.14 16.94 7.27
N ALA A 257 -13.30 17.16 6.67
CA ALA A 257 -13.73 16.43 5.47
C ALA A 257 -12.77 16.57 4.27
N ARG A 258 -11.87 17.56 4.27
CA ARG A 258 -10.85 17.76 3.22
C ARG A 258 -9.59 16.91 3.41
N VAL A 259 -9.41 16.32 4.59
CA VAL A 259 -8.23 15.52 4.94
C VAL A 259 -8.49 14.02 4.97
N VAL A 260 -9.73 13.57 4.69
CA VAL A 260 -10.14 12.15 4.67
C VAL A 260 -10.96 11.77 3.44
#